data_AF-A0A7M4ABG6-F1
#
_entry.id   AF-A0A7M4ABG6-F1
#
_cell.length_a   1.000
_cell.length_b   1.000
_cell.length_c   1.000
_cell.angle_alpha   90.00
_cell.angle_beta   90.00
_cell.angle_gamma   90.00
#
_symmetry.space_group_name_H-M   'P 1'
#
loop_
_entity.id
_entity.type
_entity.pdbx_description
1 polymer ?
#
loop_
_entity_poly.entity_id
_entity_poly.type
_entity_poly.pdbx_seq_one_letter_code
_entity_poly.pdbx_strand_id
1 'polypeptide(L)'
;MTFIPDDFDASKWENIEPYVNDLLERKLSCSDCLEDLISDSSNLAEHISETGALLYINMTCDTEDEEKRNEFLSFVENIRPKLSKFSDELNRRIVDHESIGDLPSRYDLMIRGIKSDIE
;
A
#
# COMPACT_ATOMS: atom_id res chain seq x y z
N MET A 1 12.30 -9.54 10.26
CA MET A 1 11.20 -10.36 9.70
C MET A 1 10.32 -9.34 9.00
N THR A 2 10.13 -9.46 7.69
CA THR A 2 9.33 -8.52 6.91
C THR A 2 7.85 -8.73 7.23
N PHE A 3 7.06 -7.66 7.20
CA PHE A 3 5.62 -7.71 7.46
C PHE A 3 4.90 -8.57 6.42
N ILE A 4 5.35 -8.47 5.17
CA ILE A 4 4.91 -9.29 4.05
C ILE A 4 5.97 -10.36 3.75
N PRO A 5 5.57 -11.61 3.47
CA PRO A 5 6.51 -12.65 3.03
C PRO A 5 7.07 -12.34 1.64
N ASP A 6 8.32 -12.75 1.39
CA ASP A 6 9.02 -12.49 0.11
C ASP A 6 8.26 -13.06 -1.11
N ASP A 7 7.60 -14.21 -0.96
CA ASP A 7 6.83 -14.91 -2.00
C ASP A 7 5.36 -14.45 -2.05
N PHE A 8 5.06 -13.22 -1.61
CA PHE A 8 3.69 -12.74 -1.53
C PHE A 8 3.07 -12.44 -2.89
N ASP A 9 2.00 -13.17 -3.22
CA ASP A 9 1.19 -12.93 -4.42
C ASP A 9 0.19 -11.78 -4.21
N ALA A 10 0.58 -10.57 -4.61
CA ALA A 10 -0.29 -9.39 -4.57
C ALA A 10 -1.22 -9.28 -5.80
N SER A 11 -1.36 -10.33 -6.61
CA SER A 11 -2.23 -10.31 -7.81
C SER A 11 -3.71 -10.44 -7.46
N LYS A 12 -4.02 -10.85 -6.22
CA LYS A 12 -5.37 -11.08 -5.72
C LYS A 12 -5.65 -10.21 -4.51
N TRP A 13 -6.82 -9.56 -4.54
CA TRP A 13 -7.27 -8.75 -3.41
C TRP A 13 -7.38 -9.54 -2.11
N GLU A 14 -7.82 -10.80 -2.17
CA GLU A 14 -7.99 -11.67 -1.00
C GLU A 14 -6.69 -11.86 -0.19
N ASN A 15 -5.54 -11.77 -0.86
CA ASN A 15 -4.23 -11.86 -0.22
C ASN A 15 -3.82 -10.53 0.43
N ILE A 16 -4.23 -9.40 -0.15
CA ILE A 16 -3.90 -8.03 0.30
C ILE A 16 -4.82 -7.59 1.44
N GLU A 17 -6.10 -7.91 1.34
CA GLU A 17 -7.16 -7.53 2.27
C GLU A 17 -6.81 -7.75 3.76
N PRO A 18 -6.27 -8.90 4.20
CA PRO A 18 -5.93 -9.10 5.61
C PRO A 18 -4.88 -8.11 6.11
N TYR A 19 -3.88 -7.77 5.30
CA TYR A 19 -2.83 -6.81 5.69
C TYR A 19 -3.35 -5.37 5.67
N VAL A 20 -4.20 -5.04 4.70
CA VAL A 20 -4.90 -3.75 4.65
C VAL A 20 -5.75 -3.55 5.90
N ASN A 21 -6.55 -4.54 6.28
CA ASN A 21 -7.39 -4.47 7.48
C ASN A 21 -6.54 -4.38 8.75
N ASP A 22 -5.46 -5.16 8.85
CA ASP A 22 -4.52 -5.04 9.97
C ASP A 22 -4.00 -3.61 10.11
N LEU A 23 -3.49 -3.00 9.04
CA LEU A 23 -2.94 -1.64 9.06
C LEU A 23 -3.99 -0.58 9.43
N LEU A 24 -5.24 -0.74 8.99
CA LEU A 24 -6.32 0.20 9.29
C LEU A 24 -6.86 0.05 10.72
N GLU A 25 -6.98 -1.18 11.21
CA GLU A 25 -7.57 -1.49 12.52
C GLU A 25 -6.53 -1.48 13.65
N ARG A 26 -5.23 -1.54 13.33
CA ARG A 26 -4.13 -1.54 14.29
C ARG A 26 -4.23 -0.35 15.23
N LYS A 27 -4.28 -0.62 16.54
CA LYS A 27 -4.30 0.43 17.56
C LYS A 27 -2.93 1.07 17.66
N LEU A 28 -2.90 2.38 17.53
CA LEU A 28 -1.71 3.21 17.64
C LEU A 28 -1.81 3.99 18.95
N SER A 29 -0.72 4.02 19.71
CA SER A 29 -0.70 4.71 21.01
C SER A 29 0.64 5.41 21.26
N CYS A 30 1.52 5.43 20.26
CA CYS A 30 2.87 5.98 20.36
C CYS A 30 3.39 6.42 18.98
N SER A 31 4.43 7.27 18.96
CA SER A 31 5.11 7.70 17.73
C SER A 31 5.87 6.55 17.05
N ASP A 32 6.53 5.70 17.82
CA ASP A 32 7.20 4.50 17.30
C ASP A 32 6.19 3.54 16.62
N CYS A 33 4.98 3.45 17.17
CA CYS A 33 3.86 2.69 16.61
C CYS A 33 3.43 3.24 15.25
N LEU A 34 3.48 4.56 15.06
CA LEU A 34 3.23 5.20 13.76
C LEU A 34 4.36 4.93 12.77
N GLU A 35 5.62 4.97 13.22
CA GLU A 35 6.76 4.62 12.35
C GLU A 35 6.67 3.18 11.85
N ASP A 36 6.31 2.26 12.74
CA ASP A 36 6.09 0.85 12.42
C ASP A 36 4.95 0.68 11.41
N LEU A 37 3.82 1.37 11.61
CA LEU A 37 2.71 1.41 10.64
C LEU A 37 3.15 1.94 9.26
N ILE A 38 3.92 3.02 9.22
CA ILE A 38 4.45 3.61 7.98
C ILE A 38 5.39 2.61 7.30
N SER A 39 6.23 1.91 8.08
CA SER A 39 7.14 0.89 7.58
C SER A 39 6.39 -0.31 6.98
N ASP A 40 5.41 -0.86 7.70
CA ASP A 40 4.63 -2.02 7.28
C ASP A 40 3.77 -1.70 6.04
N SER A 41 3.17 -0.52 6.00
CA SER A 41 2.43 -0.05 4.82
C SER A 41 3.32 0.16 3.60
N SER A 42 4.54 0.66 3.80
CA SER A 42 5.55 0.78 2.74
C SER A 42 5.99 -0.59 2.22
N ASN A 43 6.17 -1.57 3.10
CA ASN A 43 6.52 -2.95 2.73
C ASN A 43 5.38 -3.59 1.91
N LEU A 44 4.12 -3.43 2.31
CA LEU A 44 2.98 -3.89 1.52
C LEU A 44 2.92 -3.22 0.15
N ALA A 45 3.12 -1.91 0.07
CA ALA A 45 3.12 -1.17 -1.18
C ALA A 45 4.23 -1.62 -2.14
N GLU A 46 5.40 -2.00 -1.62
CA GLU A 46 6.53 -2.51 -2.41
C GLU A 46 6.14 -3.80 -3.16
N HIS A 47 5.61 -4.81 -2.47
CA HIS A 47 5.20 -6.07 -3.10
C HIS A 47 4.05 -5.90 -4.10
N ILE A 48 3.10 -5.01 -3.80
CA ILE A 48 2.02 -4.66 -4.73
C ILE A 48 2.58 -4.00 -5.99
N SER A 49 3.51 -3.06 -5.82
CA SER A 49 4.13 -2.35 -6.94
C SER A 49 4.94 -3.31 -7.81
N GLU A 50 5.70 -4.22 -7.20
CA GLU A 50 6.43 -5.27 -7.91
C GLU A 50 5.48 -6.18 -8.70
N THR A 51 4.43 -6.68 -8.07
CA THR A 51 3.42 -7.53 -8.75
C THR A 51 2.78 -6.80 -9.92
N GLY A 52 2.39 -5.53 -9.73
CA GLY A 52 1.83 -4.71 -10.81
C GLY A 52 2.81 -4.50 -11.96
N ALA A 53 4.11 -4.33 -11.67
CA ALA A 53 5.16 -4.21 -12.68
C ALA A 53 5.35 -5.53 -13.45
N LEU A 54 5.35 -6.67 -12.75
CA LEU A 54 5.45 -8.00 -13.36
C LEU A 54 4.26 -8.29 -14.28
N LEU A 55 3.04 -8.00 -13.85
CA LEU A 55 1.84 -8.16 -14.68
C LEU A 55 1.90 -7.28 -15.94
N TYR A 56 2.39 -6.05 -15.81
CA TYR A 56 2.58 -5.16 -16.95
C TYR A 56 3.65 -5.66 -17.93
N ILE A 57 4.80 -6.12 -17.42
CA ILE A 57 5.87 -6.70 -18.23
C ILE A 57 5.36 -7.94 -18.96
N ASN A 58 4.65 -8.84 -18.27
CA ASN A 58 4.08 -10.05 -18.87
C ASN A 58 3.10 -9.73 -20.00
N MET A 59 2.18 -8.78 -19.77
CA MET A 59 1.23 -8.36 -20.81
C MET A 59 1.95 -7.72 -22.02
N THR A 60 2.97 -6.89 -21.79
CA THR A 60 3.69 -6.21 -22.88
C THR A 60 4.64 -7.13 -23.65
N CYS A 61 5.10 -8.21 -23.05
CA CYS A 61 5.93 -9.22 -23.72
C CYS A 61 5.11 -10.11 -24.67
N ASP A 62 3.85 -10.38 -24.33
CA ASP A 62 2.94 -11.19 -25.16
C ASP A 62 1.55 -10.56 -25.18
N THR A 63 1.35 -9.61 -26.09
CA THR A 63 0.13 -8.79 -26.15
C THR A 63 -1.07 -9.53 -26.78
N GLU A 64 -0.84 -10.71 -27.35
CA GLU A 64 -1.87 -11.58 -27.93
C GLU A 64 -2.42 -12.58 -26.90
N ASP A 65 -1.71 -12.77 -25.78
CA ASP A 65 -2.10 -13.61 -24.65
C ASP A 65 -3.26 -12.95 -23.86
N GLU A 66 -4.48 -13.44 -24.09
CA GLU A 66 -5.67 -12.95 -23.41
C GLU A 66 -5.62 -13.19 -21.90
N GLU A 67 -4.93 -14.23 -21.42
CA GLU A 67 -4.83 -14.56 -19.99
C GLU A 67 -4.02 -13.48 -19.26
N LYS A 68 -2.79 -13.20 -19.71
CA LYS A 68 -1.92 -12.15 -19.12
C LYS A 68 -2.57 -10.77 -19.17
N ARG A 69 -3.30 -10.48 -20.25
CA ARG A 69 -4.06 -9.23 -20.37
C ARG A 69 -5.18 -9.15 -19.33
N ASN A 70 -5.95 -10.22 -19.17
CA ASN A 70 -7.04 -10.26 -18.19
C ASN A 70 -6.51 -10.17 -16.75
N GLU A 71 -5.37 -10.78 -16.45
CA GLU A 71 -4.73 -10.66 -15.12
C GLU A 71 -4.35 -9.22 -14.81
N PHE A 72 -3.67 -8.52 -15.74
CA PHE A 72 -3.34 -7.12 -15.53
C PHE A 72 -4.58 -6.22 -15.43
N LEU A 73 -5.57 -6.41 -16.32
CA LEU A 73 -6.80 -5.64 -16.28
C LEU A 73 -7.54 -5.85 -14.96
N SER A 74 -7.66 -7.10 -14.50
CA SER A 74 -8.24 -7.41 -13.21
C SER A 74 -7.52 -6.72 -12.05
N PHE A 75 -6.18 -6.71 -12.07
CA PHE A 75 -5.39 -5.99 -11.07
C PHE A 75 -5.66 -4.48 -11.09
N VAL A 76 -5.68 -3.86 -12.28
CA VAL A 76 -5.93 -2.41 -12.40
C VAL A 76 -7.37 -2.04 -12.06
N GLU A 77 -8.35 -2.84 -12.47
CA GLU A 77 -9.77 -2.52 -12.30
C GLU A 77 -10.30 -2.88 -10.90
N ASN A 78 -9.77 -3.93 -10.26
CA ASN A 78 -10.30 -4.41 -8.98
C ASN A 78 -9.39 -4.08 -7.79
N ILE A 79 -8.07 -4.07 -7.97
CA ILE A 79 -7.12 -3.92 -6.86
C ILE A 79 -6.70 -2.46 -6.70
N ARG A 80 -6.25 -1.78 -7.77
CA ARG A 80 -5.83 -0.36 -7.67
C ARG A 80 -6.88 0.58 -7.06
N PRO A 81 -8.18 0.55 -7.40
CA PRO A 81 -9.14 1.45 -6.77
C PRO A 81 -9.35 1.17 -5.27
N LYS A 82 -9.25 -0.10 -4.84
CA LYS A 82 -9.32 -0.46 -3.42
C LYS A 82 -8.08 0.02 -2.67
N LEU A 83 -6.90 -0.16 -3.27
CA LEU A 83 -5.65 0.35 -2.72
C LEU A 83 -5.65 1.88 -2.63
N SER A 84 -6.19 2.57 -3.63
CA SER A 84 -6.31 4.04 -3.58
C SER A 84 -7.16 4.49 -2.39
N LYS A 85 -8.28 3.81 -2.11
CA LYS A 85 -9.11 4.08 -0.94
C LYS A 85 -8.37 3.79 0.37
N PHE A 86 -7.67 2.66 0.42
CA PHE A 86 -6.84 2.28 1.57
C PHE A 86 -5.75 3.33 1.85
N SER A 87 -5.02 3.77 0.82
CA SER A 87 -3.97 4.78 0.95
C SER A 87 -4.53 6.10 1.48
N ASP A 88 -5.67 6.57 0.97
CA ASP A 88 -6.32 7.79 1.48
C ASP A 88 -6.75 7.64 2.95
N GLU A 89 -7.36 6.52 3.32
CA GLU A 89 -7.79 6.26 4.70
C GLU A 89 -6.60 6.15 5.67
N LEU A 90 -5.55 5.42 5.29
CA LEU A 90 -4.32 5.29 6.06
C LEU A 90 -3.61 6.64 6.21
N ASN A 91 -3.53 7.42 5.13
CA ASN A 91 -2.93 8.75 5.13
C ASN A 91 -3.65 9.68 6.11
N ARG A 92 -4.98 9.73 6.06
CA ARG A 92 -5.80 10.49 7.02
C ARG A 92 -5.56 10.03 8.45
N ARG A 93 -5.54 8.71 8.68
CA ARG A 93 -5.26 8.13 10.01
C ARG A 93 -3.90 8.57 10.54
N ILE A 94 -2.87 8.58 9.71
CA ILE A 94 -1.51 8.99 10.09
C ILE A 94 -1.48 10.47 10.47
N VAL A 95 -2.03 11.36 9.63
CA VAL A 95 -1.94 12.81 9.88
C VAL A 95 -2.85 13.33 10.99
N ASP A 96 -3.96 12.63 11.27
CA ASP A 96 -4.89 12.95 12.38
C ASP A 96 -4.39 12.42 13.73
N HIS A 97 -3.42 11.50 13.73
CA HIS A 97 -2.91 10.91 14.96
C HIS A 97 -2.18 11.94 15.84
N GLU A 98 -2.45 11.92 17.14
CA GLU A 98 -1.90 12.88 18.11
C GLU A 98 -0.36 12.92 18.14
N SER A 99 0.28 11.77 17.96
CA SER A 99 1.74 11.63 17.97
C SER A 99 2.41 11.98 16.64
N ILE A 100 1.69 12.49 15.62
CA ILE A 100 2.29 12.86 14.33
C ILE A 100 3.42 13.89 14.47
N GLY A 101 3.31 14.79 15.45
CA GLY A 101 4.33 15.80 15.73
C GLY A 101 5.60 15.27 16.40
N ASP A 102 5.56 14.04 16.90
CA ASP A 102 6.69 13.37 17.56
C ASP A 102 7.48 12.48 16.58
N LEU A 103 7.01 12.33 15.34
CA LEU A 103 7.74 11.62 14.29
C LEU A 103 9.07 12.32 13.95
N PRO A 104 10.13 11.55 13.63
CA PRO A 104 11.41 12.12 13.29
C PRO A 104 11.35 12.93 11.99
N SER A 105 12.22 13.94 11.86
CA SER A 105 12.20 14.91 10.76
C SER A 105 12.32 14.30 9.35
N ARG A 106 12.76 13.04 9.22
CA ARG A 106 12.77 12.32 7.94
C ARG A 106 11.38 12.16 7.32
N TYR A 107 10.32 12.18 8.12
CA TYR A 107 8.94 12.08 7.64
C TYR A 107 8.30 13.42 7.31
N ASP A 108 8.95 14.55 7.56
CA ASP A 108 8.37 15.88 7.36
C ASP A 108 7.92 16.12 5.90
N LEU A 109 8.68 15.64 4.91
CA LEU A 109 8.28 15.71 3.50
C LEU A 109 7.05 14.84 3.19
N MET A 110 7.01 13.61 3.71
CA MET A 110 5.88 12.71 3.55
C MET A 110 4.60 13.32 4.15
N ILE A 111 4.69 13.82 5.38
CA ILE A 111 3.56 14.43 6.10
C ILE A 111 3.03 15.65 5.34
N ARG A 112 3.93 16.51 4.82
CA ARG A 112 3.53 17.65 3.99
C ARG A 112 2.82 17.21 2.72
N GLY A 113 3.36 16.20 2.02
CA GLY A 113 2.75 15.65 0.83
C GLY A 113 1.33 15.11 1.09
N ILE A 114 1.17 14.34 2.17
CA ILE A 114 -0.14 13.82 2.56
C ILE A 114 -1.13 14.94 2.89
N LYS A 115 -0.70 15.96 3.65
CA LYS A 115 -1.57 17.10 3.98
C LYS A 115 -2.02 17.86 2.74
N SER A 116 -1.16 18.02 1.75
CA SER A 116 -1.52 18.67 0.47
C SER A 116 -2.44 17.84 -0.41
N ASP A 117 -2.46 16.52 -0.26
CA ASP A 117 -3.35 15.62 -1.01
C ASP A 117 -4.76 15.56 -0.41
N ILE A 118 -4.88 15.83 0.90
CA ILE A 118 -6.15 15.84 1.64
C ILE A 118 -6.85 17.22 1.60
N GLU A 119 -6.10 18.31 1.36
CA GLU A 119 -6.59 19.70 1.27
C GLU A 119 -7.27 20.00 -0.09
#